data_AF-A0A937D9G6-F1
#
_entry.id   AF-A0A937D9G6-F1
#
_cell.length_a   1.000
_cell.length_b   1.000
_cell.length_c   1.000
_cell.angle_alpha   90.00
_cell.angle_beta   90.00
_cell.angle_gamma   90.00
#
_symmetry.space_group_name_H-M   'P 1'
#
loop_
_entity.id
_entity.type
_entity.pdbx_description
1 polymer ?
#
loop_
_entity_poly.entity_id
_entity_poly.type
_entity_poly.pdbx_seq_one_letter_code
_entity_poly.pdbx_strand_id
1 'polypeptide(L)'
;MKKNYFLLTSGLLLLSNGLYAQEHNTHSEGLLGVEQIFGLLEMPFLAIALVFSFLTATRLKGGKFGSGMTLLAWGFVVMALGHLHMQIAHIFNYNIFKNIFGDTLGNYIWFIALILTWGLSALGFYKIYKASKI
;
A
#
# COMPACT_ATOMS: atom_id res chain seq x y z
N MET A 1 31.76 -9.90 19.47
CA MET A 1 31.51 -8.45 19.66
C MET A 1 30.89 -7.73 18.44
N LYS A 2 30.30 -8.42 17.44
CA LYS A 2 29.76 -7.77 16.21
C LYS A 2 28.26 -7.47 16.23
N LYS A 3 27.49 -8.05 17.16
CA LYS A 3 26.01 -8.00 17.14
C LYS A 3 25.41 -6.67 17.61
N ASN A 4 26.14 -5.93 18.46
CA ASN A 4 25.65 -4.67 19.04
C ASN A 4 25.78 -3.47 18.09
N TYR A 5 26.76 -3.48 17.18
CA TYR A 5 26.92 -2.41 16.20
C TYR A 5 25.80 -2.42 15.14
N PHE A 6 25.27 -3.58 14.78
CA PHE A 6 24.18 -3.72 13.81
C PHE A 6 22.85 -3.17 14.32
N LEU A 7 22.58 -3.30 15.63
CA LEU A 7 21.40 -2.70 16.27
C LEU A 7 21.53 -1.18 16.38
N LEU A 8 22.75 -0.68 16.56
CA LEU A 8 23.03 0.76 16.68
C LEU A 8 22.93 1.48 15.32
N THR A 9 23.37 0.84 14.23
CA THR A 9 23.17 1.39 12.87
C THR A 9 21.72 1.34 12.41
N SER A 10 20.95 0.30 12.80
CA SER A 10 19.52 0.23 12.48
C SER A 10 18.70 1.28 13.25
N GLY A 11 19.09 1.59 14.49
CA GLY A 11 18.45 2.66 15.28
C GLY A 11 18.72 4.08 14.75
N LEU A 12 19.92 4.33 14.21
CA LEU A 12 20.28 5.63 13.62
C LEU A 12 19.57 5.91 12.29
N LEU A 13 19.30 4.89 11.48
CA LEU A 13 18.57 5.03 10.20
C LEU A 13 17.07 5.33 10.39
N LEU A 14 16.50 5.00 11.55
CA LEU A 14 15.11 5.33 11.88
C LEU A 14 14.93 6.77 12.39
N LEU A 15 16.00 7.39 12.91
CA LEU A 15 15.99 8.77 13.39
C LEU A 15 16.18 9.82 12.29
N SER A 16 16.77 9.45 11.14
CA SER A 16 17.05 10.40 10.05
C SER A 16 15.84 10.74 9.18
N ASN A 17 14.74 9.98 9.25
CA ASN A 17 13.58 10.19 8.37
C ASN A 17 12.56 11.21 8.92
N GLY A 18 12.79 11.80 10.09
CA GLY A 18 11.86 12.75 10.72
C GLY A 18 11.98 14.21 10.27
N LEU A 19 12.92 14.57 9.39
CA LEU A 19 13.30 15.97 9.12
C LEU A 19 13.19 16.44 7.66
N TYR A 20 12.56 15.68 6.76
CA TYR A 20 12.35 16.10 5.35
C TYR A 20 10.93 15.88 4.85
N ALA A 21 9.92 16.27 5.64
CA ALA A 21 8.62 16.60 5.08
C ALA A 21 8.65 18.07 4.62
N GLN A 22 9.18 18.32 3.42
CA GLN A 22 9.11 19.63 2.79
C GLN A 22 7.68 19.81 2.25
N GLU A 23 6.86 20.59 2.97
CA GLU A 23 5.61 21.14 2.45
C GLU A 23 5.93 22.06 1.27
N HIS A 24 5.75 21.56 0.05
CA HIS A 24 5.79 22.40 -1.14
C HIS A 24 4.39 22.96 -1.40
N ASN A 25 4.05 24.05 -0.70
CA ASN A 25 2.88 24.86 -1.02
C ASN A 25 3.14 25.64 -2.32
N THR A 26 2.92 25.00 -3.46
CA THR A 26 2.79 25.68 -4.76
C THR A 26 1.31 25.88 -5.07
N HIS A 27 0.81 27.07 -4.71
CA HIS A 27 -0.41 27.64 -5.28
C HIS A 27 -0.18 27.87 -6.78
N SER A 28 -0.71 26.96 -7.61
CA SER A 28 -0.85 27.16 -9.05
C SER A 28 -2.33 27.06 -9.40
N GLU A 29 -2.98 28.22 -9.53
CA GLU A 29 -4.32 28.31 -10.10
C GLU A 29 -4.28 27.89 -11.58
N GLY A 30 -5.17 26.97 -11.98
CA GLY A 30 -5.59 26.84 -13.38
C GLY A 30 -5.24 25.56 -14.15
N LEU A 31 -4.58 24.57 -13.56
CA LEU A 31 -4.36 23.27 -14.22
C LEU A 31 -4.50 22.18 -13.16
N LEU A 32 -5.49 21.29 -13.31
CA LEU A 32 -5.62 20.12 -12.43
C LEU A 32 -4.23 19.51 -12.25
N GLY A 33 -3.74 19.51 -11.02
CA GLY A 33 -2.38 19.08 -10.71
C GLY A 33 -2.15 17.73 -11.36
N VAL A 34 -1.02 17.56 -12.05
CA VAL A 34 -0.67 16.33 -12.75
C VAL A 34 -0.88 15.10 -11.85
N GLU A 35 -0.59 15.24 -10.55
CA GLU A 35 -0.82 14.21 -9.53
C GLU A 35 -2.30 13.83 -9.34
N GLN A 36 -3.20 14.80 -9.43
CA GLN A 36 -4.64 14.59 -9.29
C GLN A 36 -5.23 13.88 -10.51
N ILE A 37 -4.69 14.16 -11.71
CA ILE A 37 -5.03 13.44 -12.94
C ILE A 37 -4.52 11.99 -12.87
N PHE A 38 -3.26 11.78 -12.45
CA PHE A 38 -2.72 10.44 -12.27
C PHE A 38 -3.47 9.66 -11.21
N GLY A 39 -3.84 10.30 -10.09
CA GLY A 39 -4.64 9.70 -9.04
C GLY A 39 -6.05 9.30 -9.47
N LEU A 40 -6.70 10.14 -10.28
CA LEU A 40 -8.00 9.84 -10.85
C LEU A 40 -7.92 8.70 -11.88
N LEU A 41 -6.86 8.69 -12.68
CA LEU A 41 -6.62 7.66 -13.69
C LEU A 41 -6.19 6.32 -13.05
N GLU A 42 -5.55 6.36 -11.88
CA GLU A 42 -5.16 5.17 -11.12
C GLU A 42 -6.37 4.34 -10.68
N MET A 43 -7.46 4.98 -10.26
CA MET A 43 -8.68 4.31 -9.78
C MET A 43 -9.24 3.24 -10.74
N PRO A 44 -9.49 3.51 -12.03
CA PRO A 44 -9.96 2.50 -12.96
C PRO A 44 -8.92 1.39 -13.24
N PHE A 45 -7.63 1.72 -13.34
CA PHE A 45 -6.58 0.71 -13.52
C PHE A 45 -6.47 -0.23 -12.33
N LEU A 46 -6.50 0.32 -11.12
CA LEU A 46 -6.49 -0.39 -9.86
C LEU A 46 -7.73 -1.29 -9.73
N ALA A 47 -8.91 -0.80 -10.11
CA ALA A 47 -10.14 -1.60 -10.12
C ALA A 47 -10.03 -2.80 -11.08
N ILE A 48 -9.53 -2.58 -12.30
CA ILE A 48 -9.32 -3.66 -13.28
C ILE A 48 -8.29 -4.66 -12.73
N ALA A 49 -7.14 -4.19 -12.22
CA ALA A 49 -6.11 -5.04 -11.64
C ALA A 49 -6.66 -5.89 -10.49
N LEU A 50 -7.48 -5.30 -9.63
CA LEU A 50 -8.13 -5.99 -8.53
C LEU A 50 -9.07 -7.10 -9.03
N VAL A 51 -9.96 -6.78 -9.98
CA VAL A 51 -10.89 -7.75 -10.57
C VAL A 51 -10.13 -8.92 -11.23
N PHE A 52 -9.13 -8.61 -12.05
CA PHE A 52 -8.33 -9.65 -12.72
C PHE A 52 -7.49 -10.46 -11.73
N SER A 53 -7.04 -9.87 -10.62
CA SER A 53 -6.33 -10.63 -9.58
C SER A 53 -7.21 -11.71 -8.95
N PHE A 54 -8.49 -11.41 -8.68
CA PHE A 54 -9.45 -12.38 -8.18
C PHE A 54 -9.90 -13.38 -9.24
N LEU A 55 -10.10 -12.95 -10.49
CA LEU A 55 -10.38 -13.88 -11.59
C LEU A 55 -9.23 -14.88 -11.77
N THR A 56 -7.99 -14.41 -11.77
CA THR A 56 -6.81 -15.28 -11.84
C THR A 56 -6.73 -16.20 -10.63
N ALA A 57 -6.92 -15.68 -9.41
CA ALA A 57 -6.93 -16.50 -8.20
C ALA A 57 -8.01 -17.60 -8.23
N THR A 58 -9.20 -17.28 -8.74
CA THR A 58 -10.30 -18.26 -8.85
C THR A 58 -10.08 -19.30 -9.93
N ARG A 59 -9.38 -18.97 -11.02
CA ARG A 59 -9.01 -19.95 -12.06
C ARG A 59 -7.86 -20.86 -11.66
N LEU A 60 -6.95 -20.35 -10.82
CA LEU A 60 -5.89 -21.13 -10.21
C LEU A 60 -6.36 -21.90 -8.96
N LYS A 61 -7.68 -22.00 -8.72
CA LYS A 61 -8.26 -22.65 -7.53
C LYS A 61 -7.71 -24.07 -7.38
N GLY A 62 -6.86 -24.24 -6.37
CA GLY A 62 -6.25 -25.53 -6.02
C GLY A 62 -4.74 -25.39 -5.82
N GLY A 63 -4.23 -26.05 -4.78
CA GLY A 63 -2.79 -26.14 -4.54
C GLY A 63 -2.11 -24.85 -4.06
N LYS A 64 -0.77 -24.90 -4.03
CA LYS A 64 0.09 -23.84 -3.47
C LYS A 64 0.11 -22.58 -4.34
N PHE A 65 -0.07 -22.73 -5.66
CA PHE A 65 -0.08 -21.63 -6.62
C PHE A 65 -1.33 -20.76 -6.49
N GLY A 66 -2.53 -21.38 -6.48
CA GLY A 66 -3.78 -20.67 -6.23
C GLY A 66 -3.83 -19.98 -4.87
N SER A 67 -3.36 -20.65 -3.81
CA SER A 67 -3.25 -20.04 -2.48
C SER A 67 -2.34 -18.81 -2.47
N GLY A 68 -1.25 -18.82 -3.23
CA GLY A 68 -0.36 -17.66 -3.37
C GLY A 68 -1.03 -16.50 -4.14
N MET A 69 -1.74 -16.81 -5.23
CA MET A 69 -2.47 -15.80 -6.00
C MET A 69 -3.60 -15.15 -5.18
N THR A 70 -4.31 -15.93 -4.35
CA THR A 70 -5.33 -15.38 -3.45
C THR A 70 -4.74 -14.41 -2.42
N LEU A 71 -3.54 -14.70 -1.88
CA LEU A 71 -2.86 -13.77 -0.97
C LEU A 71 -2.47 -12.47 -1.68
N LEU A 72 -1.99 -12.55 -2.93
CA LEU A 72 -1.73 -11.36 -3.74
C LEU A 72 -2.98 -10.53 -3.99
N ALA A 73 -4.09 -11.18 -4.34
CA ALA A 73 -5.37 -10.48 -4.56
C ALA A 73 -5.83 -9.75 -3.28
N TRP A 74 -5.70 -10.38 -2.11
CA TRP A 74 -5.96 -9.70 -0.83
C TRP A 74 -4.99 -8.55 -0.55
N GLY A 75 -3.71 -8.68 -0.91
CA GLY A 75 -2.75 -7.56 -0.85
C GLY A 75 -3.19 -6.38 -1.71
N PHE A 76 -3.66 -6.63 -2.93
CA PHE A 76 -4.20 -5.60 -3.82
C PHE A 76 -5.49 -4.97 -3.30
N VAL A 77 -6.34 -5.70 -2.57
CA VAL A 77 -7.50 -5.08 -1.89
C VAL A 77 -7.04 -4.04 -0.88
N VAL A 78 -6.08 -4.39 -0.02
CA VAL A 78 -5.60 -3.48 1.04
C VAL A 78 -4.93 -2.25 0.41
N MET A 79 -4.11 -2.45 -0.62
CA MET A 79 -3.52 -1.36 -1.41
C MET A 79 -4.59 -0.47 -2.00
N ALA A 80 -5.61 -1.07 -2.64
CA ALA A 80 -6.65 -0.33 -3.30
C ALA A 80 -7.47 0.55 -2.35
N LEU A 81 -7.77 0.03 -1.15
CA LEU A 81 -8.41 0.81 -0.09
C LEU A 81 -7.52 1.96 0.40
N GLY A 82 -6.20 1.75 0.47
CA GLY A 82 -5.25 2.80 0.80
C GLY A 82 -5.25 3.95 -0.23
N HIS A 83 -5.18 3.62 -1.52
CA HIS A 83 -5.24 4.62 -2.58
C HIS A 83 -6.60 5.33 -2.62
N LEU A 84 -7.70 4.59 -2.48
CA LEU A 84 -9.05 5.16 -2.42
C LEU A 84 -9.19 6.11 -1.24
N HIS A 85 -8.62 5.77 -0.07
CA HIS A 85 -8.60 6.66 1.08
C HIS A 85 -7.83 7.96 0.79
N MET A 86 -6.63 7.87 0.20
CA MET A 86 -5.83 9.06 -0.16
C MET A 86 -6.56 9.95 -1.17
N GLN A 87 -7.20 9.36 -2.19
CA GLN A 87 -7.95 10.12 -3.19
C GLN A 87 -9.17 10.81 -2.59
N ILE A 88 -9.89 10.15 -1.66
CA ILE A 88 -11.00 10.79 -0.95
C ILE A 88 -10.53 11.97 -0.12
N ALA A 89 -9.44 11.82 0.63
CA ALA A 89 -8.90 12.91 1.45
C ALA A 89 -8.52 14.12 0.57
N HIS A 90 -7.94 13.87 -0.59
CA HIS A 90 -7.51 14.90 -1.53
C HIS A 90 -8.68 15.58 -2.27
N ILE A 91 -9.70 14.82 -2.70
CA ILE A 91 -10.84 15.36 -3.47
C ILE A 91 -11.86 16.06 -2.57
N PHE A 92 -12.16 15.52 -1.39
CA PHE A 92 -13.19 16.05 -0.50
C PHE A 92 -12.67 16.99 0.59
N ASN A 93 -11.34 17.20 0.68
CA ASN A 93 -10.71 17.88 1.82
C ASN A 93 -11.17 17.32 3.19
N TYR A 94 -11.61 16.05 3.19
CA TYR A 94 -12.27 15.42 4.32
C TYR A 94 -11.55 14.11 4.67
N ASN A 95 -10.75 14.16 5.72
CA ASN A 95 -10.07 12.98 6.24
C ASN A 95 -11.05 12.14 7.07
N ILE A 96 -11.73 11.19 6.41
CA ILE A 96 -12.67 10.24 7.05
C ILE A 96 -12.04 9.57 8.28
N PHE A 97 -10.77 9.14 8.17
CA PHE A 97 -10.06 8.51 9.28
C PHE A 97 -9.72 9.49 10.42
N LYS A 98 -9.35 10.73 10.10
CA LYS A 98 -9.08 11.76 11.12
C LYS A 98 -10.35 12.16 11.86
N ASN A 99 -11.49 12.20 11.17
CA ASN A 99 -12.77 12.57 11.77
C ASN A 99 -13.41 11.44 12.59
N ILE A 100 -13.19 10.17 12.23
CA ILE A 100 -13.76 9.02 12.94
C ILE A 100 -12.81 8.47 14.02
N PHE A 101 -11.49 8.47 13.78
CA PHE A 101 -10.50 7.83 14.65
C PHE A 101 -9.46 8.80 15.23
N GLY A 102 -9.34 10.02 14.72
CA GLY A 102 -8.29 10.97 15.12
C GLY A 102 -6.96 10.77 14.39
N ASP A 103 -6.13 11.81 14.35
CA ASP A 103 -4.84 11.84 13.63
C ASP A 103 -3.93 10.66 13.97
N THR A 104 -3.88 10.31 15.25
CA THR A 104 -2.98 9.29 15.76
C THR A 104 -3.38 7.88 15.31
N LEU A 105 -4.66 7.53 15.38
CA LEU A 105 -5.15 6.22 14.95
C LEU A 105 -5.17 6.06 13.43
N GLY A 106 -5.45 7.13 12.68
CA GLY A 106 -5.37 7.12 11.22
C GLY A 106 -3.98 6.70 10.74
N ASN A 107 -2.92 7.26 11.33
CA ASN A 107 -1.54 6.91 11.01
C ASN A 107 -1.20 5.46 11.36
N TYR A 108 -1.66 4.95 12.50
CA TYR A 108 -1.45 3.55 12.87
C TYR A 108 -2.16 2.57 11.91
N ILE A 109 -3.42 2.85 11.57
CA ILE A 109 -4.20 2.02 10.64
C ILE A 109 -3.51 2.00 9.26
N TRP A 110 -3.04 3.16 8.79
CA TRP A 110 -2.31 3.25 7.53
C TRP A 110 -1.01 2.43 7.54
N PHE A 111 -0.23 2.52 8.62
CA PHE A 111 0.99 1.75 8.77
C PHE A 111 0.73 0.23 8.81
N ILE A 112 -0.34 -0.19 9.51
CA ILE A 112 -0.77 -1.60 9.55
C ILE A 112 -1.20 -2.06 8.16
N ALA A 113 -1.95 -1.23 7.41
CA ALA A 113 -2.37 -1.53 6.04
C ALA A 113 -1.17 -1.71 5.10
N LEU A 114 -0.12 -0.90 5.24
CA LEU A 114 1.14 -1.09 4.52
C LEU A 114 1.76 -2.45 4.84
N ILE A 115 1.99 -2.74 6.12
CA ILE A 115 2.58 -4.03 6.53
C ILE A 115 1.77 -5.20 5.99
N LEU A 116 0.43 -5.13 6.05
CA LEU A 116 -0.46 -6.16 5.50
C LEU A 116 -0.32 -6.29 3.98
N THR A 117 -0.30 -5.17 3.25
CA THR A 117 -0.17 -5.17 1.79
C THR A 117 1.13 -5.85 1.35
N TRP A 118 2.26 -5.42 1.92
CA TRP A 118 3.57 -5.98 1.61
C TRP A 118 3.71 -7.42 2.11
N GLY A 119 3.19 -7.73 3.31
CA GLY A 119 3.23 -9.06 3.90
C GLY A 119 2.43 -10.08 3.11
N LEU A 120 1.18 -9.74 2.75
CA LEU A 120 0.33 -10.58 1.91
C LEU A 120 0.94 -10.80 0.54
N SER A 121 1.49 -9.74 -0.07
CA SER A 121 2.12 -9.84 -1.38
C SER A 121 3.38 -10.70 -1.35
N ALA A 122 4.26 -10.49 -0.37
CA ALA A 122 5.47 -11.29 -0.20
C ALA A 122 5.15 -12.77 0.05
N LEU A 123 4.18 -13.07 0.92
CA LEU A 123 3.75 -14.45 1.17
C LEU A 123 3.10 -15.08 -0.07
N GLY A 124 2.33 -14.30 -0.83
CA GLY A 124 1.73 -14.73 -2.08
C GLY A 124 2.78 -15.12 -3.11
N PHE A 125 3.75 -14.24 -3.37
CA PHE A 125 4.88 -14.52 -4.26
C PHE A 125 5.73 -15.69 -3.78
N TYR A 126 6.00 -15.80 -2.48
CA TYR A 126 6.77 -16.92 -1.93
C TYR A 126 6.07 -18.26 -2.18
N LYS A 127 4.75 -18.34 -1.99
CA LYS A 127 3.98 -19.56 -2.28
C LYS A 127 3.99 -19.91 -3.76
N ILE A 128 3.87 -18.91 -4.64
CA ILE A 128 3.96 -19.09 -6.09
C ILE A 128 5.35 -19.59 -6.48
N TYR A 129 6.41 -18.94 -6.01
CA TYR A 129 7.80 -19.33 -6.27
C TYR A 129 8.09 -20.77 -5.83
N LYS A 130 7.64 -21.14 -4.62
CA LYS A 130 7.81 -22.50 -4.12
C LYS A 130 7.03 -23.53 -4.94
N ALA A 131 5.89 -23.14 -5.51
CA ALA A 131 5.08 -24.00 -6.36
C ALA A 131 5.63 -24.11 -7.80
N SER A 132 6.31 -23.07 -8.30
CA SER A 132 6.87 -23.05 -9.66
C SER A 132 8.23 -23.75 -9.77
N LYS A 133 8.89 -24.06 -8.66
CA LYS A 133 10.21 -24.72 -8.62
C LYS A 133 10.14 -26.25 -8.82
N ILE A 134 9.15 -26.72 -9.59
CA ILE A 134 8.98 -28.13 -9.97
C ILE A 134 9.73 -28.38 -11.27
#